data_AF-A0A6N6KMA3-F1
#
_entry.id   AF-A0A6N6KMA3-F1
#
_cell.length_a   1.000
_cell.length_b   1.000
_cell.length_c   1.000
_cell.angle_alpha   90.00
_cell.angle_beta   90.00
_cell.angle_gamma   90.00
#
_symmetry.space_group_name_H-M   'P 1'
#
loop_
_entity.id
_entity.type
_entity.pdbx_description
1 polymer ?
#
loop_
_entity_poly.entity_id
_entity_poly.type
_entity_poly.pdbx_seq_one_letter_code
_entity_poly.pdbx_strand_id
1 'polypeptide(L)'
;MKKNTHTFLFEKTYFFNFLLFLFLFLNNNPAFSQCPPGHVVIQSHQDLVDFLNNYPTCTTISGDLTIGPSNDIVDLDELAGITNISGGLLIKYNTLLTDLTGLNGLSIIDNGLDINNNALLTSLPAFPNLTNINGGTINISYHPFLTSIDLSAVSSPNLYS
;
A
#
# COMPACT_ATOMS: atom_id res chain seq x y z
N MET A 1 62.38 -0.42 -50.24
CA MET A 1 60.97 -0.48 -50.65
C MET A 1 60.15 -0.99 -49.46
N LYS A 2 59.17 -0.19 -49.00
CA LYS A 2 58.23 -0.44 -47.88
C LYS A 2 57.39 -1.71 -48.18
N LYS A 3 57.31 -2.71 -47.28
CA LYS A 3 56.45 -2.88 -46.08
C LYS A 3 54.95 -2.82 -46.42
N ASN A 4 54.04 -3.62 -45.85
CA ASN A 4 54.01 -4.88 -45.11
C ASN A 4 52.50 -5.16 -44.94
N THR A 5 52.10 -6.42 -45.03
CA THR A 5 50.78 -6.96 -44.68
C THR A 5 50.43 -6.66 -43.21
N HIS A 6 49.42 -5.83 -42.96
CA HIS A 6 48.78 -5.68 -41.65
C HIS A 6 47.30 -5.33 -41.84
N THR A 7 46.43 -6.34 -41.93
CA THR A 7 44.99 -6.12 -41.73
C THR A 7 44.31 -7.40 -41.25
N PHE A 8 44.76 -7.89 -40.09
CA PHE A 8 44.02 -8.82 -39.25
C PHE A 8 44.30 -8.34 -37.84
N LEU A 9 43.27 -7.84 -37.15
CA LEU A 9 43.16 -7.48 -35.71
C LEU A 9 42.32 -6.19 -35.55
N PHE A 10 41.01 -6.22 -35.85
CA PHE A 10 40.10 -5.10 -35.57
C PHE A 10 38.71 -5.49 -35.04
N GLU A 11 38.50 -6.71 -34.52
CA GLU A 11 37.16 -7.11 -33.99
C GLU A 11 37.09 -7.42 -32.49
N LYS A 12 38.21 -7.54 -31.76
CA LYS A 12 38.15 -7.94 -30.33
C LYS A 12 37.90 -6.80 -29.34
N THR A 13 37.83 -5.55 -29.78
CA THR A 13 37.72 -4.38 -28.88
C THR A 13 36.27 -3.97 -28.57
N TYR A 14 35.29 -4.42 -29.36
CA TYR A 14 33.88 -4.00 -29.19
C TYR A 14 33.06 -4.91 -28.27
N PHE A 15 33.42 -6.19 -28.14
CA PHE A 15 32.64 -7.13 -27.32
C PHE A 15 32.76 -6.85 -25.81
N PHE A 16 33.90 -6.33 -25.36
CA PHE A 16 34.13 -6.03 -23.94
C PHE A 16 33.45 -4.72 -23.48
N ASN A 17 33.13 -3.81 -24.41
CA ASN A 17 32.41 -2.57 -24.11
C ASN A 17 30.89 -2.72 -24.14
N PHE A 18 30.34 -3.81 -24.70
CA PHE A 18 28.89 -4.06 -24.63
C PHE A 18 28.46 -4.56 -23.25
N LEU A 19 29.31 -5.33 -22.55
CA LEU A 19 29.03 -5.75 -21.17
C LEU A 19 29.15 -4.62 -20.14
N LEU A 20 29.92 -3.56 -20.45
CA LEU A 20 30.05 -2.39 -19.58
C LEU A 20 28.89 -1.40 -19.72
N PHE A 21 28.15 -1.43 -20.84
CA PHE A 21 26.94 -0.64 -21.04
C PHE A 21 25.67 -1.32 -20.51
N LEU A 22 25.70 -2.64 -20.25
CA LEU A 22 24.62 -3.33 -19.54
C LEU A 22 24.57 -2.97 -18.04
N PHE A 23 25.60 -2.29 -17.52
CA PHE A 23 25.69 -1.81 -16.14
C PHE A 23 25.30 -0.34 -15.93
N LEU A 24 24.89 0.39 -16.99
CA LEU A 24 24.41 1.78 -16.89
C LEU A 24 22.89 1.93 -16.96
N PHE A 25 22.14 0.83 -16.80
CA PHE A 25 20.74 0.87 -16.35
C PHE A 25 20.59 0.40 -14.89
N LEU A 26 21.64 0.56 -14.08
CA LEU A 26 21.42 0.91 -12.67
C LEU A 26 20.91 2.36 -12.67
N ASN A 27 19.64 2.54 -13.05
CA ASN A 27 18.94 3.78 -12.81
C ASN A 27 18.89 3.96 -11.31
N ASN A 28 19.85 4.74 -10.83
CA ASN A 28 19.81 5.55 -9.64
C ASN A 28 18.46 6.29 -9.60
N ASN A 29 17.42 5.65 -9.11
CA ASN A 29 16.40 6.40 -8.39
C ASN A 29 16.89 6.47 -6.95
N PRO A 30 17.26 7.65 -6.43
CA PRO A 30 17.26 7.80 -4.99
C PRO A 30 15.84 7.43 -4.53
N ALA A 31 15.71 6.30 -3.83
CA ALA A 31 14.45 5.78 -3.32
C ALA A 31 13.92 6.73 -2.24
N PHE A 32 13.35 7.84 -2.66
CA PHE A 32 12.32 8.51 -1.87
C PHE A 32 11.13 7.55 -1.86
N SER A 33 10.60 7.30 -0.67
CA SER A 33 9.36 6.53 -0.47
C SER A 33 8.33 6.87 -1.55
N GLN A 34 8.10 5.97 -2.49
CA GLN A 34 7.15 6.16 -3.60
C GLN A 34 5.73 5.94 -3.10
N CYS A 35 5.34 6.74 -2.11
CA CYS A 35 3.99 6.82 -1.59
C CYS A 35 3.43 8.20 -1.93
N PRO A 36 2.11 8.33 -2.14
CA PRO A 36 1.51 9.64 -2.32
C PRO A 36 1.78 10.52 -1.08
N PRO A 37 2.09 11.81 -1.27
CA PRO A 37 2.25 12.72 -0.15
C PRO A 37 0.90 13.00 0.51
N GLY A 38 0.84 12.94 1.84
CA GLY A 38 -0.32 13.36 2.62
C GLY A 38 -1.50 12.38 2.57
N HIS A 39 -2.71 12.96 2.54
CA HIS A 39 -4.00 12.25 2.61
C HIS A 39 -4.30 11.51 1.30
N VAL A 40 -4.67 10.24 1.44
CA VAL A 40 -5.09 9.38 0.33
C VAL A 40 -6.60 9.15 0.40
N VAL A 41 -7.26 9.29 -0.75
CA VAL A 41 -8.70 9.07 -0.90
C VAL A 41 -8.92 8.02 -1.98
N ILE A 42 -9.66 6.98 -1.65
CA ILE A 42 -10.08 5.89 -2.53
C ILE A 42 -11.61 5.87 -2.53
N GLN A 43 -12.25 6.13 -3.66
CA GLN A 43 -13.73 6.21 -3.79
C GLN A 43 -14.29 5.27 -4.85
N SER A 44 -13.43 4.51 -5.52
CA SER A 44 -13.80 3.50 -6.50
C SER A 44 -12.80 2.34 -6.52
N HIS A 45 -13.18 1.22 -7.13
CA HIS A 45 -12.23 0.15 -7.41
C HIS A 45 -11.13 0.60 -8.38
N GLN A 46 -11.43 1.53 -9.30
CA GLN A 46 -10.41 2.12 -10.17
C GLN A 46 -9.35 2.90 -9.39
N ASP A 47 -9.72 3.60 -8.30
CA ASP A 47 -8.75 4.32 -7.47
C ASP A 47 -7.77 3.36 -6.76
N LEU A 48 -8.24 2.16 -6.37
CA LEU A 48 -7.38 1.11 -5.82
C LEU A 48 -6.35 0.64 -6.85
N VAL A 49 -6.81 0.36 -8.06
CA VAL A 49 -5.96 -0.04 -9.19
C VAL A 49 -4.95 1.07 -9.53
N ASP A 50 -5.40 2.32 -9.57
CA ASP A 50 -4.55 3.48 -9.84
C ASP A 50 -3.53 3.70 -8.73
N PHE A 51 -3.91 3.50 -7.47
CA PHE A 51 -2.99 3.56 -6.33
C PHE A 51 -1.87 2.53 -6.49
N LEU A 52 -2.20 1.26 -6.74
CA LEU A 52 -1.22 0.20 -6.91
C LEU A 52 -0.30 0.44 -8.11
N ASN A 53 -0.85 0.90 -9.24
CA ASN A 53 -0.07 1.18 -10.45
C ASN A 53 0.90 2.35 -10.27
N ASN A 54 0.48 3.40 -9.57
CA ASN A 54 1.29 4.61 -9.36
C ASN A 54 2.29 4.47 -8.19
N TYR A 55 1.98 3.60 -7.23
CA TYR A 55 2.72 3.45 -5.98
C TYR A 55 2.98 1.97 -5.61
N PRO A 56 3.57 1.16 -6.52
CA PRO A 56 3.63 -0.30 -6.40
C PRO A 56 4.48 -0.82 -5.24
N THR A 57 5.32 0.04 -4.66
CA THR A 57 6.18 -0.29 -3.53
C THR A 57 5.84 0.54 -2.29
N CYS A 58 4.66 1.18 -2.26
CA CYS A 58 4.27 1.99 -1.12
C CYS A 58 3.93 1.10 0.07
N THR A 59 4.56 1.41 1.21
CA THR A 59 4.32 0.73 2.48
C THR A 59 3.78 1.65 3.57
N THR A 60 3.86 2.96 3.37
CA THR A 60 3.55 3.97 4.40
C THR A 60 2.77 5.14 3.83
N ILE A 61 1.55 5.33 4.32
CA ILE A 61 0.77 6.54 4.03
C ILE A 61 1.09 7.59 5.10
N SER A 62 1.58 8.75 4.66
CA SER A 62 2.03 9.82 5.56
C SER A 62 0.90 10.66 6.16
N GLY A 63 -0.28 10.66 5.53
CA GLY A 63 -1.49 11.29 6.05
C GLY A 63 -2.58 10.27 6.37
N ASP A 64 -3.83 10.73 6.33
CA ASP A 64 -4.99 9.87 6.49
C ASP A 64 -5.17 8.96 5.26
N LEU A 65 -5.85 7.84 5.45
CA LEU A 65 -6.39 7.02 4.36
C LEU A 65 -7.91 7.00 4.49
N THR A 66 -8.62 7.50 3.49
CA THR A 66 -10.08 7.46 3.42
C THR A 66 -10.53 6.55 2.28
N ILE A 67 -11.35 5.57 2.61
CA ILE A 67 -11.95 4.61 1.69
C ILE A 67 -13.46 4.79 1.73
N GLY A 68 -14.03 5.22 0.60
CA GLY A 68 -15.45 5.45 0.39
C GLY A 68 -15.88 6.92 0.49
N PRO A 69 -17.17 7.21 0.22
CA PRO A 69 -18.23 6.27 -0.17
C PRO A 69 -17.97 5.61 -1.52
N SER A 70 -18.32 4.33 -1.67
CA SER A 70 -18.19 3.58 -2.92
C SER A 70 -19.32 2.55 -3.07
N ASN A 71 -19.67 2.25 -4.32
CA ASN A 71 -20.61 1.21 -4.71
C ASN A 71 -19.99 0.09 -5.56
N ASP A 72 -18.67 0.08 -5.72
CA ASP A 72 -17.92 -0.84 -6.58
C ASP A 72 -16.70 -1.47 -5.90
N ILE A 73 -16.27 -0.96 -4.75
CA ILE A 73 -15.23 -1.57 -3.91
C ILE A 73 -15.81 -2.80 -3.20
N VAL A 74 -15.25 -3.97 -3.49
CA VAL A 74 -15.65 -5.27 -2.90
C VAL A 74 -14.61 -5.75 -1.88
N ASP A 75 -13.33 -5.52 -2.16
CA ASP A 75 -12.17 -5.85 -1.34
C ASP A 75 -11.13 -4.70 -1.41
N LEU A 76 -9.98 -4.88 -0.75
CA LEU A 76 -8.92 -3.88 -0.66
C LEU A 76 -7.55 -4.47 -1.02
N ASP A 77 -7.51 -5.49 -1.88
CA ASP A 77 -6.30 -6.28 -2.14
C ASP A 77 -5.15 -5.44 -2.69
N GLU A 78 -5.45 -4.37 -3.45
CA GLU A 78 -4.46 -3.42 -3.95
C GLU A 78 -3.73 -2.65 -2.84
N LEU A 79 -4.23 -2.67 -1.59
CA LEU A 79 -3.62 -2.06 -0.42
C LEU A 79 -2.78 -3.03 0.42
N ALA A 80 -2.58 -4.29 -0.02
CA ALA A 80 -1.86 -5.33 0.72
C ALA A 80 -0.41 -4.96 1.10
N GLY A 81 0.21 -4.03 0.36
CA GLY A 81 1.55 -3.53 0.65
C GLY A 81 1.63 -2.53 1.81
N ILE A 82 0.49 -1.97 2.25
CA ILE A 82 0.46 -0.91 3.27
C ILE A 82 0.65 -1.51 4.66
N THR A 83 1.66 -1.00 5.36
CA THR A 83 2.08 -1.46 6.70
C THR A 83 1.90 -0.39 7.77
N ASN A 84 1.88 0.88 7.40
CA ASN A 84 1.78 2.01 8.31
C ASN A 84 0.90 3.14 7.75
N ILE A 85 0.04 3.70 8.59
CA ILE A 85 -0.70 4.93 8.30
C ILE A 85 -0.38 5.93 9.42
N SER A 86 0.34 7.01 9.07
CA SER A 86 0.71 8.06 10.03
C SER A 86 -0.45 9.01 10.36
N GLY A 87 -1.57 8.93 9.65
CA GLY A 87 -2.83 9.55 9.99
C GLY A 87 -3.86 8.57 10.55
N GLY A 88 -5.13 8.86 10.31
CA GLY A 88 -6.27 8.01 10.63
C GLY A 88 -6.68 7.14 9.44
N LEU A 89 -7.25 5.98 9.75
CA LEU A 89 -7.87 5.10 8.76
C LEU A 89 -9.40 5.24 8.84
N LEU A 90 -10.01 5.69 7.74
CA LEU A 90 -11.46 5.90 7.64
C LEU A 90 -12.00 5.01 6.52
N ILE A 91 -12.85 4.04 6.85
CA ILE A 91 -13.50 3.13 5.88
C ILE A 91 -15.00 3.28 6.02
N LYS A 92 -15.61 4.07 5.13
CA LYS A 92 -16.99 4.54 5.33
C LYS A 92 -17.85 4.39 4.09
N TYR A 93 -19.08 3.95 4.29
CA TYR A 93 -20.13 3.97 3.26
C TYR A 93 -19.78 3.18 1.98
N ASN A 94 -19.12 2.03 2.13
CA ASN A 94 -18.85 1.12 1.01
C ASN A 94 -19.94 0.05 0.96
N THR A 95 -20.81 0.10 -0.05
CA THR A 95 -22.02 -0.74 -0.09
C THR A 95 -21.74 -2.18 -0.47
N LEU A 96 -20.61 -2.45 -1.14
CA LEU A 96 -20.24 -3.80 -1.59
C LEU A 96 -19.05 -4.41 -0.87
N LEU A 97 -18.37 -3.68 0.01
CA LEU A 97 -17.18 -4.14 0.72
C LEU A 97 -17.54 -5.28 1.70
N THR A 98 -16.97 -6.46 1.48
CA THR A 98 -17.32 -7.68 2.25
C THR A 98 -16.34 -8.05 3.35
N ASP A 99 -15.07 -7.65 3.20
CA ASP A 99 -14.00 -7.90 4.16
C ASP A 99 -12.90 -6.83 4.05
N LEU A 100 -11.91 -6.89 4.94
CA LEU A 100 -10.77 -5.97 5.00
C LEU A 100 -9.43 -6.71 4.90
N THR A 101 -9.41 -7.91 4.32
CA THR A 101 -8.22 -8.78 4.32
C THR A 101 -7.03 -8.18 3.56
N GLY A 102 -7.30 -7.32 2.57
CA GLY A 102 -6.29 -6.49 1.91
C GLY A 102 -5.53 -5.53 2.84
N LEU A 103 -5.96 -5.34 4.10
CA LEU A 103 -5.25 -4.55 5.11
C LEU A 103 -4.52 -5.40 6.15
N ASN A 104 -4.40 -6.70 5.96
CA ASN A 104 -3.72 -7.59 6.91
C ASN A 104 -2.24 -7.24 7.17
N GLY A 105 -1.58 -6.54 6.24
CA GLY A 105 -0.21 -6.05 6.40
C GLY A 105 -0.07 -4.86 7.35
N LEU A 106 -1.18 -4.20 7.71
CA LEU A 106 -1.19 -2.99 8.52
C LEU A 106 -0.77 -3.30 9.96
N SER A 107 0.24 -2.58 10.45
CA SER A 107 0.82 -2.76 11.79
C SER A 107 0.62 -1.57 12.71
N ILE A 108 0.50 -0.36 12.17
CA ILE A 108 0.40 0.89 12.92
C ILE A 108 -0.60 1.85 12.25
N ILE A 109 -1.44 2.48 13.07
CA ILE A 109 -2.27 3.65 12.74
C ILE A 109 -2.05 4.73 13.82
N ASP A 110 -1.73 5.97 13.45
CA ASP A 110 -1.33 7.00 14.42
C ASP A 110 -2.45 7.96 14.87
N ASN A 111 -3.60 7.99 14.19
CA ASN A 111 -4.70 8.91 14.52
C ASN A 111 -6.10 8.25 14.46
N GLY A 112 -6.21 7.03 14.98
CA GLY A 112 -7.48 6.33 15.15
C GLY A 112 -8.01 5.58 13.93
N LEU A 113 -9.03 4.76 14.17
CA LEU A 113 -9.65 3.86 13.21
C LEU A 113 -11.16 4.08 13.23
N ASP A 114 -11.74 4.43 12.08
CA ASP A 114 -13.17 4.62 11.93
C ASP A 114 -13.71 3.78 10.77
N ILE A 115 -14.39 2.69 11.12
CA ILE A 115 -15.06 1.79 10.18
C ILE A 115 -16.56 1.99 10.39
N ASN A 116 -17.26 2.46 9.36
CA ASN A 116 -18.64 2.92 9.53
C ASN A 116 -19.51 2.68 8.30
N ASN A 117 -20.72 2.16 8.50
CA ASN A 117 -21.71 2.01 7.41
C ASN A 117 -21.19 1.20 6.20
N ASN A 118 -20.44 0.12 6.42
CA ASN A 118 -20.07 -0.82 5.35
C ASN A 118 -21.08 -1.98 5.35
N ALA A 119 -22.11 -1.86 4.52
CA ALA A 119 -23.36 -2.62 4.68
C ALA A 119 -23.17 -4.13 4.61
N LEU A 120 -22.28 -4.62 3.75
CA LEU A 120 -22.04 -6.06 3.54
C LEU A 120 -20.83 -6.61 4.31
N LEU A 121 -20.18 -5.78 5.13
CA LEU A 121 -19.01 -6.20 5.90
C LEU A 121 -19.45 -7.22 6.97
N THR A 122 -19.01 -8.46 6.81
CA THR A 122 -19.46 -9.58 7.66
C THR A 122 -18.55 -9.85 8.84
N SER A 123 -17.26 -9.49 8.73
CA SER A 123 -16.27 -9.81 9.75
C SER A 123 -15.16 -8.77 9.81
N LEU A 124 -14.60 -8.57 11.01
CA LEU A 124 -13.40 -7.77 11.25
C LEU A 124 -12.24 -8.61 11.84
N PRO A 125 -11.80 -9.72 11.23
CA PRO A 125 -10.51 -10.34 11.58
C PRO A 125 -9.33 -9.53 11.03
N ALA A 126 -9.54 -8.25 10.79
CA ALA A 126 -8.95 -7.45 9.71
C ALA A 126 -7.50 -7.04 9.94
N PHE A 127 -6.96 -7.28 11.13
CA PHE A 127 -5.69 -6.70 11.51
C PHE A 127 -4.85 -7.63 12.40
N PRO A 128 -4.47 -8.83 11.91
CA PRO A 128 -3.66 -9.77 12.69
C PRO A 128 -2.29 -9.20 13.09
N ASN A 129 -1.81 -8.19 12.36
CA ASN A 129 -0.51 -7.56 12.59
C ASN A 129 -0.60 -6.16 13.23
N LEU A 130 -1.80 -5.61 13.43
CA LEU A 130 -1.97 -4.27 13.99
C LEU A 130 -1.75 -4.31 15.50
N THR A 131 -0.57 -3.86 15.90
CA THR A 131 -0.18 -3.83 17.32
C THR A 131 -0.51 -2.49 17.95
N ASN A 132 -0.62 -1.42 17.16
CA ASN A 132 -0.71 -0.06 17.67
C ASN A 132 -1.74 0.78 16.91
N ILE A 133 -2.71 1.30 17.66
CA ILE A 133 -3.48 2.48 17.25
C ILE A 133 -3.14 3.58 18.25
N ASN A 134 -2.22 4.46 17.83
CA ASN A 134 -1.84 5.63 18.61
C ASN A 134 -2.89 6.72 18.38
N GLY A 135 -3.08 7.58 19.39
CA GLY A 135 -4.02 8.70 19.30
C GLY A 135 -5.46 8.29 18.94
N GLY A 136 -6.34 9.28 18.80
CA GLY A 136 -7.69 9.09 18.29
C GLY A 136 -8.58 8.12 19.08
N THR A 137 -9.67 7.71 18.42
CA THR A 137 -10.67 6.75 18.92
C THR A 137 -10.84 5.63 17.92
N ILE A 138 -11.18 4.43 18.39
CA ILE A 138 -11.66 3.34 17.54
C ILE A 138 -13.19 3.42 17.49
N ASN A 139 -13.75 3.63 16.30
CA ASN A 139 -15.18 3.64 16.07
C ASN A 139 -15.53 2.55 15.04
N ILE A 140 -16.37 1.60 15.45
CA ILE A 140 -16.92 0.57 14.58
C ILE A 140 -18.43 0.60 14.76
N SER A 141 -19.16 1.12 13.78
CA SER A 141 -20.60 1.34 13.92
C SER A 141 -21.37 1.11 12.61
N TYR A 142 -22.63 0.71 12.76
CA TYR A 142 -23.58 0.50 11.66
C TYR A 142 -23.13 -0.57 10.63
N HIS A 143 -22.94 -1.80 11.09
CA HIS A 143 -22.66 -2.97 10.24
C HIS A 143 -23.72 -4.06 10.48
N PRO A 144 -24.77 -4.15 9.65
CA PRO A 144 -25.92 -5.01 9.93
C PRO A 144 -25.60 -6.52 9.88
N PHE A 145 -24.52 -6.93 9.20
CA PHE A 145 -24.10 -8.33 9.07
C PHE A 145 -22.81 -8.66 9.82
N LEU A 146 -22.27 -7.74 10.62
CA LEU A 146 -21.02 -7.97 11.35
C LEU A 146 -21.23 -8.96 12.50
N THR A 147 -20.59 -10.13 12.41
CA THR A 147 -20.76 -11.21 13.41
C THR A 147 -19.64 -11.27 14.44
N SER A 148 -18.48 -10.69 14.17
CA SER A 148 -17.32 -10.77 15.05
C SER A 148 -16.38 -9.58 14.90
N ILE A 149 -15.84 -9.12 16.03
CA ILE A 149 -14.78 -8.12 16.12
C ILE A 149 -13.66 -8.71 16.97
N ASP A 150 -12.45 -8.79 16.43
CA ASP A 150 -11.25 -9.16 17.19
C ASP A 150 -10.21 -8.04 17.07
N LEU A 151 -9.98 -7.34 18.17
CA LEU A 151 -8.93 -6.32 18.32
C LEU A 151 -7.99 -6.70 19.48
N SER A 152 -7.94 -7.98 19.86
CA SER A 152 -7.18 -8.45 21.02
C SER A 152 -5.67 -8.22 20.91
N ALA A 153 -5.15 -8.10 19.68
CA ALA A 153 -3.76 -7.78 19.40
C ALA A 153 -3.43 -6.27 19.48
N VAL A 154 -4.44 -5.40 19.52
CA VAL A 154 -4.26 -3.94 19.45
C VAL A 154 -3.98 -3.36 20.84
N SER A 155 -2.79 -2.78 21.00
CA SER A 155 -2.54 -1.85 22.10
C SER A 155 -3.00 -0.45 21.69
N SER A 156 -3.91 0.15 22.48
CA SER A 156 -4.35 1.54 22.28
C SER A 156 -4.45 2.26 23.63
N PRO A 157 -3.89 3.48 23.77
CA PRO A 157 -3.97 4.25 25.01
C PRO A 157 -5.40 4.72 25.35
N ASN A 158 -6.36 4.63 24.40
CA ASN A 158 -7.74 5.12 24.56
C ASN A 158 -8.80 4.04 24.29
N LEU A 159 -8.47 2.75 24.46
CA LEU A 159 -9.47 1.68 24.41
C LEU A 159 -10.36 1.78 25.66
N TYR A 160 -11.45 2.54 25.59
CA TYR A 160 -12.50 2.47 26.61
C TYR A 160 -13.23 1.13 26.42
N SER A 161 -12.89 0.17 27.28
CA SER A 161 -13.64 -1.09 27.46
C SER A 161 -15.03 -0.83 28.02
#